data_AF-A0A920VSV1-F1
#
_entry.id   AF-A0A920VSV1-F1
#
_cell.length_a   1.000
_cell.length_b   1.000
_cell.length_c   1.000
_cell.angle_alpha   90.00
_cell.angle_beta   90.00
_cell.angle_gamma   90.00
#
_symmetry.space_group_name_H-M   'P 1'
#
loop_
_entity.id
_entity.type
_entity.pdbx_description
1 polymer ?
#
loop_
_entity_poly.entity_id
_entity_poly.type
_entity_poly.pdbx_seq_one_letter_code
_entity_poly.pdbx_strand_id
1 'polypeptide(L)'
;MNTFFLFISQNFIAVTLLLLSIIALIVYEGRKGGKKLSPSEATRKINKEGALVVDLRLSQEFSSGHIAGSINMQEDKLEQHLTLKGTLKRLQ
;
A
#
# COMPACT_ATOMS: atom_id res chain seq x y z
N MET A 1 -37.10 -16.74 5.57
CA MET A 1 -36.31 -16.15 4.46
C MET A 1 -36.86 -14.79 3.98
N ASN A 2 -38.11 -14.41 4.25
CA ASN A 2 -38.72 -13.21 3.65
C ASN A 2 -38.31 -11.86 4.30
N THR A 3 -37.97 -11.84 5.58
CA THR A 3 -37.65 -10.61 6.32
C THR A 3 -36.36 -9.93 5.87
N PHE A 4 -35.35 -10.72 5.49
CA PHE A 4 -34.08 -10.21 4.99
C PHE A 4 -34.25 -9.50 3.63
N PHE A 5 -34.97 -10.12 2.70
CA PHE A 5 -35.27 -9.50 1.41
C PHE A 5 -36.19 -8.28 1.55
N LEU A 6 -37.14 -8.31 2.49
CA LEU A 6 -37.99 -7.17 2.82
C LEU A 6 -37.17 -5.98 3.34
N PHE A 7 -36.20 -6.24 4.23
CA PHE A 7 -35.29 -5.21 4.73
C PHE A 7 -34.48 -4.55 3.60
N ILE A 8 -33.95 -5.35 2.67
CA ILE A 8 -33.20 -4.83 1.50
C ILE A 8 -34.09 -3.97 0.62
N SER A 9 -35.33 -4.41 0.37
CA SER A 9 -36.28 -3.66 -0.45
C SER A 9 -36.67 -2.33 0.20
N GLN A 10 -36.94 -2.34 1.51
CA GLN A 10 -37.31 -1.13 2.25
C GLN A 10 -36.15 -0.15 2.43
N ASN A 11 -34.91 -0.65 2.54
CA ASN A 11 -33.71 0.16 2.78
C ASN A 11 -32.81 0.20 1.54
N PHE A 12 -33.40 0.19 0.34
CA PHE A 12 -32.67 0.06 -0.92
C PHE A 12 -31.56 1.11 -1.09
N ILE A 13 -31.83 2.36 -0.70
CA ILE A 13 -30.87 3.46 -0.77
C ILE A 13 -29.65 3.17 0.13
N ALA A 14 -29.90 2.76 1.39
CA ALA A 14 -28.84 2.49 2.35
C ALA A 14 -27.99 1.28 1.93
N VAL A 15 -28.63 0.20 1.43
CA VAL A 15 -27.92 -0.98 0.93
C VAL A 15 -27.07 -0.64 -0.29
N THR A 16 -27.60 0.16 -1.22
CA THR A 16 -26.85 0.60 -2.40
C THR A 16 -25.65 1.46 -2.00
N LEU A 17 -25.85 2.42 -1.10
CA LEU A 17 -24.78 3.27 -0.59
C LEU A 17 -23.69 2.43 0.10
N LEU A 18 -24.07 1.46 0.93
CA LEU A 18 -23.15 0.56 1.59
C LEU A 18 -22.31 -0.24 0.58
N LEU A 19 -22.93 -0.82 -0.44
CA LEU A 19 -22.21 -1.57 -1.48
C LEU A 19 -21.23 -0.68 -2.24
N LEU A 20 -21.64 0.54 -2.59
CA LEU A 20 -20.76 1.52 -3.22
C LEU A 20 -19.59 1.89 -2.31
N SER A 21 -19.83 2.13 -1.02
CA SER A 21 -18.78 2.41 -0.04
C SER A 21 -17.82 1.25 0.14
N ILE A 22 -18.30 0.00 0.15
CA ILE A 22 -17.44 -1.19 0.23
C ILE A 22 -16.56 -1.30 -1.02
N ILE A 23 -17.14 -1.12 -2.21
CA ILE A 23 -16.37 -1.15 -3.46
C ILE A 23 -15.33 -0.02 -3.47
N ALA A 24 -15.73 1.19 -3.11
CA ALA A 24 -14.85 2.35 -3.03
C ALA A 24 -13.70 2.09 -2.03
N LEU A 25 -14.00 1.50 -0.87
CA LEU A 25 -13.02 1.14 0.14
C LEU A 25 -12.04 0.08 -0.37
N ILE A 26 -12.52 -0.99 -1.01
CA ILE A 26 -11.66 -2.03 -1.61
C ILE A 26 -10.72 -1.42 -2.65
N VAL A 27 -11.24 -0.54 -3.51
CA VAL A 27 -10.43 0.16 -4.52
C VAL A 27 -9.42 1.10 -3.85
N TYR A 28 -9.84 1.86 -2.85
CA TYR A 28 -8.98 2.80 -2.13
C TYR A 28 -7.83 2.09 -1.40
N GLU A 29 -8.14 1.06 -0.62
CA GLU A 29 -7.14 0.24 0.09
C GLU A 29 -6.27 -0.55 -0.87
N GLY A 30 -6.83 -1.06 -1.97
CA GLY A 30 -6.08 -1.76 -3.01
C GLY A 30 -5.05 -0.89 -3.75
N ARG A 31 -5.24 0.44 -3.74
CA ARG A 31 -4.29 1.40 -4.32
C ARG A 31 -3.19 1.85 -3.35
N LYS A 32 -3.31 1.54 -2.06
CA LYS A 32 -2.24 1.80 -1.07
C LYS A 32 -1.08 0.80 -1.24
N GLY A 33 0.14 1.24 -0.93
CA GLY A 33 1.33 0.38 -0.87
C GLY A 33 2.05 0.11 -2.20
N GLY A 34 1.69 0.80 -3.28
CA GLY A 34 2.37 0.69 -4.58
C GLY A 34 2.21 -0.68 -5.26
N LYS A 35 3.01 -0.94 -6.29
CA LYS A 35 2.96 -2.20 -7.04
C LYS A 35 3.50 -3.34 -6.18
N LYS A 36 2.63 -4.30 -5.83
CA LYS A 36 3.02 -5.54 -5.15
C LYS A 36 3.99 -6.34 -6.04
N LEU A 37 5.04 -6.88 -5.44
CA LEU A 37 6.04 -7.72 -6.10
C LEU A 37 6.01 -9.11 -5.49
N SER A 38 6.13 -10.14 -6.33
CA SER A 38 6.43 -11.49 -5.87
C SER A 38 7.90 -11.60 -5.37
N PRO A 39 8.24 -12.59 -4.53
CA PRO A 39 9.61 -12.77 -4.06
C PRO A 39 10.65 -12.93 -5.18
N SER A 40 10.28 -13.60 -6.28
CA SER A 40 11.14 -13.79 -7.44
C SER A 40 11.38 -12.48 -8.21
N GLU A 41 10.34 -11.65 -8.35
CA GLU A 41 10.46 -10.32 -8.94
C GLU A 41 11.30 -9.39 -8.08
N ALA A 42 11.09 -9.39 -6.75
CA ALA A 42 11.89 -8.61 -5.83
C ALA A 42 13.38 -8.99 -5.94
N THR A 43 13.70 -10.29 -5.90
CA THR A 43 15.07 -10.80 -6.04
C THR A 43 15.70 -10.37 -7.37
N ARG A 44 14.96 -10.49 -8.48
CA ARG A 44 15.44 -10.04 -9.80
C ARG A 44 15.75 -8.54 -9.80
N LYS A 45 14.86 -7.72 -9.22
CA LYS A 45 15.03 -6.27 -9.16
C LYS A 45 16.25 -5.87 -8.34
N ILE A 46 16.44 -6.51 -7.19
CA ILE A 46 17.58 -6.27 -6.30
C ILE A 46 18.88 -6.64 -7.01
N ASN A 47 18.96 -7.85 -7.57
CA ASN A 47 20.21 -8.39 -8.08
C ASN A 47 20.57 -7.94 -9.50
N LYS A 48 19.58 -7.64 -10.35
CA LYS A 48 19.80 -7.34 -11.79
C LYS A 48 19.46 -5.91 -12.19
N GLU A 49 18.54 -5.26 -11.48
CA GLU A 49 18.04 -3.92 -11.84
C GLU A 49 18.55 -2.84 -10.88
N GLY A 50 19.42 -3.18 -9.91
CA GLY A 50 19.99 -2.23 -8.95
C GLY A 50 18.96 -1.59 -8.04
N ALA A 51 17.88 -2.30 -7.71
CA ALA A 51 16.82 -1.76 -6.86
C ALA A 51 17.31 -1.50 -5.43
N LEU A 52 16.98 -0.31 -4.91
CA LEU A 52 17.21 0.03 -3.50
C LEU A 52 16.12 -0.59 -2.63
N VAL A 53 16.52 -1.38 -1.63
CA VAL A 53 15.61 -1.95 -0.64
C VAL A 53 15.53 -1.00 0.56
N VAL A 54 14.33 -0.51 0.84
CA VAL A 54 14.05 0.34 2.01
C VAL A 54 13.14 -0.43 2.96
N ASP A 55 13.58 -0.59 4.20
CA ASP A 55 12.84 -1.25 5.27
C ASP A 55 12.21 -0.20 6.19
N LEU A 56 10.88 -0.21 6.26
CA LEU A 56 10.08 0.79 6.98
C LEU A 56 9.87 0.48 8.46
N ARG A 57 10.35 -0.67 8.93
CA ARG A 57 10.16 -1.13 10.31
C ARG A 57 10.93 -0.27 11.30
N LEU A 58 10.59 -0.40 12.58
CA LEU A 58 11.35 0.22 13.66
C LEU A 58 12.81 -0.27 13.66
N SER A 59 13.73 0.61 14.05
CA SER A 59 15.16 0.30 14.00
C SER A 59 15.54 -0.89 14.89
N GLN A 60 14.83 -1.10 16.00
CA GLN A 60 15.02 -2.26 16.88
C GLN A 60 14.71 -3.60 16.15
N GLU A 61 13.62 -3.65 15.38
CA GLU A 61 13.28 -4.83 14.58
C GLU A 61 14.28 -5.04 13.45
N PHE A 62 14.70 -3.96 12.78
CA PHE A 62 15.70 -4.01 11.73
C PHE A 62 17.03 -4.58 12.22
N SER A 63 17.48 -4.16 13.41
CA SER A 63 18.72 -4.66 14.04
C SER A 63 18.67 -6.14 14.40
N SER A 64 17.48 -6.71 14.65
CA SER A 64 17.33 -8.14 14.95
C SER A 64 17.47 -9.05 13.71
N GLY A 65 17.30 -8.48 12.52
CA GLY A 65 17.38 -9.20 11.24
C GLY A 65 16.73 -8.43 10.10
N HIS A 66 17.47 -8.26 9.01
CA HIS A 66 17.03 -7.53 7.83
C HIS A 66 17.64 -8.10 6.54
N ILE A 67 17.09 -7.68 5.39
CA ILE A 67 17.61 -8.05 4.08
C ILE A 67 18.98 -7.39 3.87
N ALA A 68 20.00 -8.14 3.47
CA ALA A 68 21.34 -7.61 3.25
C ALA A 68 21.34 -6.45 2.24
N GLY A 69 22.02 -5.35 2.58
CA GLY A 69 22.09 -4.16 1.74
C GLY A 69 20.83 -3.27 1.76
N SER A 70 19.82 -3.60 2.57
CA SER A 70 18.68 -2.71 2.79
C SER A 70 19.03 -1.53 3.70
N ILE A 71 18.30 -0.43 3.53
CA ILE A 71 18.39 0.74 4.40
C ILE A 71 17.14 0.83 5.28
N ASN A 72 17.30 1.06 6.58
CA ASN A 72 16.18 1.31 7.47
C ASN A 72 15.76 2.79 7.39
N MET A 73 14.49 3.05 7.12
CA MET A 73 13.93 4.39 7.16
C MET A 73 12.46 4.33 7.57
N GLN A 74 12.13 4.95 8.70
CA GLN A 74 10.75 5.01 9.18
C GLN A 74 9.84 5.74 8.19
N GLU A 75 8.59 5.29 8.09
CA GLU A 75 7.59 5.77 7.14
C GLU A 75 7.45 7.31 7.15
N ASP A 76 7.42 7.90 8.35
CA ASP A 76 7.33 9.36 8.56
C ASP A 76 8.42 10.16 7.82
N LYS A 77 9.61 9.57 7.67
CA LYS A 77 10.74 10.19 6.96
C LYS A 77 10.73 9.88 5.46
N LEU A 78 10.18 8.72 5.06
CA LEU A 78 10.13 8.32 3.66
C LEU A 78 9.21 9.24 2.84
N GLU A 79 8.00 9.54 3.33
CA GLU A 79 7.01 10.41 2.66
C GLU A 79 7.62 11.79 2.30
N GLN A 80 8.37 12.38 3.22
CA GLN A 80 9.07 13.65 3.00
C GLN A 80 10.13 13.54 1.88
N HIS A 81 10.96 12.49 1.92
CA HIS A 81 12.02 12.28 0.93
C HIS A 81 11.48 11.97 -0.48
N LEU A 82 10.38 11.21 -0.59
CA LEU A 82 9.75 10.89 -1.87
C LEU A 82 9.07 12.12 -2.49
N THR A 83 8.41 12.94 -1.68
CA THR A 83 7.72 14.16 -2.13
C THR A 83 8.72 15.19 -2.67
N LEU A 84 9.88 15.33 -2.02
CA LEU A 84 10.97 16.21 -2.46
C LEU A 84 11.56 15.74 -3.80
N LYS A 85 11.88 14.45 -3.96
CA LYS A 85 12.42 13.93 -5.24
C LYS A 85 11.41 14.00 -6.38
N GLY A 86 10.13 13.76 -6.12
CA GLY A 86 9.07 13.86 -7.14
C GLY A 86 8.89 15.29 -7.65
N THR A 87 8.99 16.27 -6.76
CA THR A 87 8.92 17.71 -7.12
C THR A 87 10.14 18.15 -7.91
N LEU A 88 11.34 17.74 -7.50
CA LEU A 88 12.59 18.08 -8.20
C LEU A 88 12.65 17.49 -9.61
N LYS A 89 12.16 16.26 -9.82
CA LYS A 89 12.13 15.63 -11.15
C LYS A 89 11.09 16.24 -12.11
N ARG A 90 10.13 17.03 -11.60
CA ARG A 90 9.18 17.78 -12.43
C ARG A 90 9.68 19.18 -12.82
N LEU A 91 10.73 19.66 -12.16
CA LEU A 91 11.34 20.97 -12.39
C LEU A 91 12.59 20.91 -13.28
N GLN A 92 12.99 19.72 -13.71
CA GLN A 92 14.03 19.46 -14.71
C GLN A 92 13.39 18.86 -15.96
#